data_AF-A0A1X0ZZF8-F1
#
_entry.id   AF-A0A1X0ZZF8-F1
#
_cell.length_a   1.000
_cell.length_b   1.000
_cell.length_c   1.000
_cell.angle_alpha   90.00
_cell.angle_beta   90.00
_cell.angle_gamma   90.00
#
_symmetry.space_group_name_H-M   'P 1'
#
loop_
_entity.id
_entity.type
_entity.pdbx_description
1 polymer ?
#
loop_
_entity_poly.entity_id
_entity_poly.type
_entity_poly.pdbx_seq_one_letter_code
_entity_poly.pdbx_strand_id
1 'polypeptide(L)'
;MNHELLWVLGLLAIVVILFVVNRPRMDVVALLVILALPLSGILTIEQALAGFSDPNVVLIAALFVIGEGLVRTGIAYRIGEWMSERAGNSEARLLVLLMIAVAGLGSVMSSTGVVAIFIPVVLSIAARLQLSPSRLMMPLSFAGLISGMLSLVATPPNVVVHSELVRHGEQGFNFFSFTPFGLVVLVLGIGYMLFARRWLSGEVRKDGRVETRRTLLDLVLDYKLNGRERRLRIRPHSPLVGHTLGELELRTRHGANVIGIERQHKFTTRVIAADSSTVLQQGDVLLLDLFANLDDLRSLCQTMQLEPLHFKAAYFIDQSQELGMAEVSLPPGSQLIGKSILELAFRSRFGLNVVGLRREQTAIEAQLVEEKLRLGDTLLVVGPWKAVRQLQGQPQDFLVLSLPAEIDQVAPARTQAPFALLSLAVMVGLMVSGAMPNVVAALIGCVLMGAGRCIDMDSAYRAIHWQSLVLIVGMLPFALALQRTGGIDLAVSGLVGVLGGAGPSAILACLFVVTAVIGLFISNTATAVLMAPVAISTAQQLGMSPYPFAMTVALAASAAFMTPVSSPVNTLVLGPGQYRFADFVKVGVPFTFLVMLVTVFMVPWFFGL
;
A
#
# COMPACT_ATOMS: atom_id res chain seq x y z
N MET A 1 23.56 -1.58 43.85
CA MET A 1 22.88 -0.95 42.70
C MET A 1 22.74 0.53 43.00
N ASN A 2 23.08 1.40 42.05
CA ASN A 2 23.01 2.86 42.23
C ASN A 2 21.53 3.32 42.24
N HIS A 3 21.16 4.36 42.99
CA HIS A 3 19.76 4.84 43.05
C HIS A 3 19.25 5.31 41.68
N GLU A 4 20.13 5.95 40.90
CA GLU A 4 19.84 6.37 39.53
C GLU A 4 19.56 5.16 38.62
N LEU A 5 20.29 4.06 38.82
CA LEU A 5 20.12 2.84 38.04
C LEU A 5 18.79 2.16 38.32
N LEU A 6 18.39 2.08 39.59
CA LEU A 6 17.07 1.56 39.98
C LEU A 6 15.96 2.41 39.35
N TRP A 7 16.13 3.73 39.28
CA TRP A 7 15.20 4.63 38.62
C TRP A 7 15.10 4.36 37.11
N VAL A 8 16.23 4.26 36.40
CA VAL A 8 16.23 3.99 34.95
C VAL A 8 15.65 2.61 34.65
N LEU A 9 16.00 1.58 35.42
CA LEU A 9 15.46 0.23 35.27
C LEU A 9 13.96 0.17 35.59
N GLY A 10 13.51 0.89 36.62
CA GLY A 10 12.09 1.03 36.95
C GLY A 10 11.31 1.71 35.82
N LEU A 11 11.87 2.81 35.29
CA LEU A 11 11.29 3.50 34.13
C LEU A 11 11.27 2.60 32.89
N LEU A 12 12.32 1.80 32.66
CA LEU A 12 12.41 0.86 31.55
C LEU A 12 11.31 -0.20 31.67
N ALA A 13 11.14 -0.78 32.86
CA ALA A 13 10.11 -1.76 33.14
C ALA A 13 8.70 -1.17 32.89
N ILE A 14 8.46 0.06 33.35
CA ILE A 14 7.20 0.78 33.09
C ILE A 14 6.99 0.96 31.58
N VAL A 15 8.00 1.44 30.84
CA VAL A 15 7.93 1.63 29.39
C VAL A 15 7.63 0.31 28.67
N VAL A 16 8.31 -0.77 29.03
CA VAL A 16 8.06 -2.11 28.47
C VAL A 16 6.63 -2.56 28.73
N ILE A 17 6.13 -2.39 29.96
CA ILE A 17 4.74 -2.70 30.31
C ILE A 17 3.77 -1.87 29.47
N LEU A 18 4.00 -0.55 29.34
CA LEU A 18 3.14 0.34 28.56
C LEU A 18 3.17 0.00 27.06
N PHE A 19 4.31 -0.42 26.51
CA PHE A 19 4.41 -0.91 25.13
C PHE A 19 3.63 -2.21 24.91
N VAL A 20 3.71 -3.17 25.85
CA VAL A 20 2.94 -4.42 25.79
C VAL A 20 1.43 -4.15 25.90
N VAL A 21 1.04 -3.26 26.81
CA VAL A 21 -0.37 -2.87 27.00
C VAL A 21 -0.88 -2.01 25.83
N ASN A 22 0.01 -1.32 25.12
CA ASN A 22 -0.27 -0.39 24.03
C ASN A 22 -1.31 0.70 24.41
N ARG A 23 -1.37 1.06 25.70
CA ARG A 23 -2.18 2.14 26.27
C ARG A 23 -1.32 2.89 27.31
N PRO A 24 -0.92 4.15 27.07
CA PRO A 24 -1.16 4.98 25.88
C PRO A 24 -0.34 4.51 24.66
N ARG A 25 -0.54 5.14 23.50
CA ARG A 25 0.18 4.82 22.26
C ARG A 25 1.70 4.95 22.46
N MET A 26 2.48 4.16 21.74
CA MET A 26 3.94 4.07 21.91
C MET A 26 4.68 5.41 21.70
N ASP A 27 4.22 6.24 20.78
CA ASP A 27 4.74 7.60 20.55
C ASP A 27 4.49 8.51 21.76
N VAL A 28 3.36 8.36 22.44
CA VAL A 28 3.08 9.07 23.70
C VAL A 28 3.98 8.58 24.82
N VAL A 29 4.23 7.27 24.92
CA VAL A 29 5.18 6.72 25.90
C VAL A 29 6.58 7.29 25.67
N ALA A 30 7.02 7.42 24.42
CA ALA A 30 8.31 8.04 24.09
C ALA A 30 8.38 9.52 24.52
N LEU A 31 7.29 10.28 24.36
CA LEU A 31 7.21 11.65 24.88
C LEU A 31 7.27 11.70 26.41
N LEU A 32 6.62 10.76 27.09
CA LEU A 32 6.70 10.65 28.56
C LEU A 32 8.13 10.35 29.02
N VAL A 33 8.89 9.56 28.26
CA VAL A 33 10.32 9.32 28.53
C VAL A 33 11.16 10.59 28.36
N ILE A 34 10.95 11.35 27.29
CA ILE A 34 11.63 12.65 27.07
C ILE A 34 11.38 13.60 28.25
N LEU A 35 10.20 13.54 28.88
CA LEU A 35 9.88 14.34 30.07
C LEU A 35 10.48 13.75 31.34
N ALA A 36 10.36 12.44 31.55
CA ALA A 36 10.75 11.78 32.79
C ALA A 36 12.26 11.83 33.04
N LEU A 37 13.09 11.66 32.01
CA LEU A 37 14.54 11.59 32.17
C LEU A 37 15.18 12.92 32.63
N PRO A 38 14.85 14.08 32.04
CA PRO A 38 15.28 15.38 32.57
C PRO A 38 14.72 15.70 33.95
N LEU A 39 13.45 15.37 34.21
CA LEU A 39 12.82 15.60 35.52
C LEU A 39 13.47 14.76 36.62
N SER A 40 14.01 13.59 36.28
CA SER A 40 14.77 12.74 37.21
C SER A 40 16.19 13.26 37.51
N GLY A 41 16.67 14.27 36.78
CA GLY A 41 18.04 14.81 36.92
C GLY A 41 19.14 13.95 36.27
N ILE A 42 18.80 12.81 35.67
CA ILE A 42 19.76 11.88 35.06
C ILE A 42 20.34 12.45 33.75
N LEU A 43 19.50 13.16 32.99
CA LEU A 43 19.85 13.79 31.72
C LEU A 43 19.54 15.28 31.73
N THR A 44 20.26 16.07 30.94
CA THR A 44 19.91 17.48 30.70
C THR A 44 18.79 17.58 29.65
N ILE A 45 18.13 18.74 29.59
CA ILE A 45 17.10 19.01 28.56
C ILE A 45 17.71 18.89 27.15
N GLU A 46 18.91 19.42 26.94
CA GLU A 46 19.64 19.31 25.67
C GLU A 46 19.88 17.86 25.28
N GLN A 47 20.26 17.00 26.23
CA GLN A 47 20.48 15.58 26.00
C GLN A 47 19.20 14.82 25.69
N ALA A 48 18.09 15.18 26.32
CA ALA A 48 16.79 14.57 26.02
C ALA A 48 16.21 15.00 24.67
N LEU A 49 16.53 16.22 24.20
CA LEU A 49 16.03 16.75 22.92
C LEU A 49 17.01 16.56 21.75
N ALA A 50 18.25 16.11 21.99
CA ALA A 50 19.28 15.93 20.97
C ALA A 50 18.81 15.06 19.78
N GLY A 51 17.92 14.10 20.03
CA GLY A 51 17.36 13.25 18.98
C GLY A 51 16.60 14.01 17.87
N PHE A 52 16.02 15.18 18.16
CA PHE A 52 15.31 15.98 17.14
C PHE A 52 16.27 16.59 16.11
N SER A 53 17.55 16.79 16.47
CA SER A 53 18.58 17.29 15.57
C SER A 53 19.36 16.18 14.86
N ASP A 54 18.99 14.91 15.06
CA ASP A 54 19.71 13.77 14.49
C ASP A 54 19.52 13.72 12.95
N PRO A 55 20.60 13.76 12.15
CA PRO A 55 20.53 13.66 10.69
C PRO A 55 19.80 12.41 10.17
N ASN A 56 19.84 11.30 10.91
CA ASN A 56 19.19 10.05 10.55
C ASN A 56 17.67 10.15 10.69
N VAL A 57 17.16 10.91 11.66
CA VAL A 57 15.72 11.16 11.81
C VAL A 57 15.20 11.96 10.60
N VAL A 58 15.97 12.95 10.14
CA VAL A 58 15.65 13.73 8.92
C VAL A 58 15.73 12.86 7.67
N LEU A 59 16.75 11.99 7.57
CA LEU A 59 16.92 11.04 6.48
C LEU A 59 15.68 10.11 6.36
N ILE A 60 15.17 9.59 7.47
CA ILE A 60 13.95 8.76 7.48
C ILE A 60 12.75 9.55 6.96
N ALA A 61 12.56 10.78 7.45
CA ALA A 61 11.46 11.63 7.02
C ALA A 61 11.48 11.87 5.50
N ALA A 62 12.67 12.17 4.96
CA ALA A 62 12.86 12.32 3.52
C ALA A 62 12.50 11.04 2.75
N LEU A 63 12.84 9.86 3.27
CA LEU A 63 12.58 8.60 2.59
C LEU A 63 11.10 8.21 2.59
N PHE A 64 10.33 8.61 3.62
CA PHE A 64 8.87 8.52 3.55
C PHE A 64 8.28 9.36 2.41
N VAL A 65 8.81 10.57 2.20
CA VAL A 65 8.42 11.44 1.09
C VAL A 65 8.75 10.82 -0.26
N ILE A 66 9.97 10.25 -0.40
CA ILE A 66 10.37 9.53 -1.62
C ILE A 66 9.44 8.35 -1.90
N GLY A 67 9.15 7.55 -0.87
CA GLY A 67 8.24 6.41 -0.95
C GLY A 67 6.86 6.84 -1.45
N GLU A 68 6.26 7.88 -0.86
CA GLU A 68 4.96 8.40 -1.28
C GLU A 68 4.98 8.92 -2.73
N GLY A 69 6.06 9.58 -3.15
CA GLY A 69 6.21 10.01 -4.54
C GLY A 69 6.22 8.84 -5.54
N LEU A 70 6.82 7.70 -5.18
CA LEU A 70 6.79 6.48 -6.00
C LEU A 70 5.39 5.87 -6.08
N VAL A 71 4.62 5.90 -4.98
CA VAL A 71 3.20 5.47 -4.98
C VAL A 71 2.39 6.33 -5.95
N ARG A 72 2.50 7.64 -5.84
CA ARG A 72 1.68 8.61 -6.59
C ARG A 72 1.94 8.66 -8.08
N THR A 73 3.12 8.23 -8.51
CA THR A 73 3.46 8.06 -9.92
C THR A 73 2.93 6.74 -10.51
N GLY A 74 2.33 5.88 -9.70
CA GLY A 74 1.69 4.65 -10.17
C GLY A 74 2.67 3.56 -10.59
N ILE A 75 3.93 3.65 -10.16
CA ILE A 75 4.97 2.65 -10.46
C ILE A 75 4.55 1.28 -9.88
N ALA A 76 4.02 1.27 -8.66
CA ALA A 76 3.53 0.04 -8.02
C ALA A 76 2.41 -0.64 -8.84
N TYR A 77 1.48 0.12 -9.42
CA TYR A 77 0.41 -0.43 -10.26
C TYR A 77 0.93 -1.00 -11.58
N ARG A 78 1.88 -0.32 -12.25
CA ARG A 78 2.51 -0.84 -13.47
C ARG A 78 3.25 -2.15 -13.23
N ILE A 79 3.89 -2.28 -12.06
CA ILE A 79 4.55 -3.53 -11.67
C ILE A 79 3.51 -4.64 -11.47
N GLY A 80 2.36 -4.34 -10.88
CA GLY A 80 1.23 -5.26 -10.79
C GLY A 80 0.71 -5.76 -12.15
N GLU A 81 0.49 -4.85 -13.10
CA GLU A 81 0.08 -5.19 -14.48
C GLU A 81 1.13 -6.06 -15.18
N TRP A 82 2.39 -5.63 -15.13
CA TRP A 82 3.53 -6.35 -15.69
C TRP A 82 3.69 -7.76 -15.10
N MET A 83 3.46 -7.91 -13.79
CA MET A 83 3.52 -9.21 -13.12
C MET A 83 2.40 -10.12 -13.62
N SER A 84 1.19 -9.60 -13.77
CA SER A 84 0.04 -10.35 -14.26
C SER A 84 0.28 -10.84 -15.70
N GLU A 85 0.80 -9.98 -16.57
CA GLU A 85 1.12 -10.32 -17.96
C GLU A 85 2.23 -11.38 -18.07
N ARG A 86 3.29 -11.27 -17.26
CA ARG A 86 4.44 -12.21 -17.31
C ARG A 86 4.22 -13.52 -16.56
N ALA A 87 3.39 -13.52 -15.53
CA ALA A 87 3.06 -14.72 -14.78
C ALA A 87 2.30 -15.74 -15.65
N GLY A 88 1.45 -15.25 -16.57
CA GLY A 88 0.57 -16.09 -17.37
C GLY A 88 -0.33 -16.95 -16.47
N ASN A 89 -0.46 -18.24 -16.80
CA ASN A 89 -1.30 -19.19 -16.04
C ASN A 89 -0.55 -19.92 -14.89
N SER A 90 0.70 -19.55 -14.57
CA SER A 90 1.47 -20.28 -13.55
C SER A 90 1.43 -19.59 -12.18
N GLU A 91 0.72 -20.21 -11.22
CA GLU A 91 0.67 -19.76 -9.82
C GLU A 91 2.08 -19.64 -9.20
N ALA A 92 2.99 -20.57 -9.53
CA ALA A 92 4.36 -20.55 -9.00
C ALA A 92 5.13 -19.31 -9.48
N ARG A 93 5.01 -19.00 -10.78
CA ARG A 93 5.67 -17.83 -11.37
C ARG A 93 5.09 -16.54 -10.81
N LEU A 94 3.77 -16.48 -10.62
CA LEU A 94 3.11 -15.34 -10.00
C LEU A 94 3.62 -15.09 -8.58
N LEU A 95 3.72 -16.13 -7.76
CA LEU A 95 4.22 -16.03 -6.39
C LEU A 95 5.66 -15.50 -6.36
N VAL A 96 6.55 -16.06 -7.19
CA VAL A 96 7.94 -15.61 -7.30
C VAL A 96 8.02 -14.14 -7.69
N LEU A 97 7.30 -13.74 -8.75
CA LEU A 97 7.28 -12.36 -9.23
C LEU A 97 6.70 -11.41 -8.18
N LEU A 98 5.65 -11.83 -7.47
CA LEU A 98 5.04 -11.06 -6.39
C LEU A 98 6.02 -10.81 -5.26
N MET A 99 6.70 -11.86 -4.78
CA MET A 99 7.66 -11.69 -3.69
C MET A 99 8.84 -10.80 -4.08
N ILE A 100 9.37 -10.97 -5.30
CA ILE A 100 10.46 -10.12 -5.81
C ILE A 100 10.01 -8.66 -5.94
N ALA A 101 8.83 -8.42 -6.52
CA ALA A 101 8.30 -7.07 -6.73
C ALA A 101 8.04 -6.36 -5.41
N VAL A 102 7.37 -7.03 -4.47
CA VAL A 102 7.01 -6.46 -3.16
C VAL A 102 8.25 -6.25 -2.30
N ALA A 103 9.17 -7.22 -2.25
CA ALA A 103 10.40 -7.08 -1.48
C ALA A 103 11.31 -5.98 -2.08
N GLY A 104 11.42 -5.92 -3.41
CA GLY A 104 12.18 -4.90 -4.12
C GLY A 104 11.63 -3.49 -3.89
N LEU A 105 10.33 -3.27 -4.13
CA LEU A 105 9.70 -1.96 -3.89
C LEU A 105 9.70 -1.59 -2.40
N GLY A 106 9.37 -2.54 -1.53
CA GLY A 106 9.36 -2.34 -0.09
C GLY A 106 10.75 -2.16 0.52
N SER A 107 11.83 -2.42 -0.24
CA SER A 107 13.18 -2.09 0.23
C SER A 107 13.46 -0.60 0.15
N VAL A 108 12.73 0.14 -0.68
CA VAL A 108 12.87 1.60 -0.84
C VAL A 108 11.74 2.36 -0.13
N MET A 109 10.58 1.71 -0.03
CA MET A 109 9.36 2.27 0.51
C MET A 109 9.05 1.68 1.89
N SER A 110 8.00 2.17 2.56
CA SER A 110 7.47 1.53 3.77
C SER A 110 6.90 0.15 3.43
N SER A 111 7.37 -0.90 4.11
CA SER A 111 6.86 -2.27 3.99
C SER A 111 5.33 -2.37 4.11
N THR A 112 4.74 -1.62 5.06
CA THR A 112 3.29 -1.52 5.24
C THR A 112 2.60 -0.87 4.04
N GLY A 113 3.18 0.20 3.50
CA GLY A 113 2.62 0.92 2.36
C GLY A 113 2.60 0.08 1.09
N VAL A 114 3.70 -0.62 0.80
CA VAL A 114 3.77 -1.50 -0.37
C VAL A 114 2.77 -2.65 -0.26
N VAL A 115 2.66 -3.29 0.89
CA VAL A 115 1.68 -4.37 1.09
C VAL A 115 0.25 -3.86 0.89
N ALA A 116 -0.10 -2.71 1.46
CA ALA A 116 -1.43 -2.10 1.29
C ALA A 116 -1.77 -1.86 -0.20
N ILE A 117 -0.81 -1.39 -1.00
CA ILE A 117 -0.99 -1.14 -2.43
C ILE A 117 -1.13 -2.44 -3.23
N PHE A 118 -0.39 -3.49 -2.83
CA PHE A 118 -0.41 -4.76 -3.54
C PHE A 118 -1.60 -5.67 -3.15
N ILE A 119 -2.27 -5.45 -2.01
CA ILE A 119 -3.50 -6.18 -1.65
C ILE A 119 -4.56 -6.14 -2.77
N PRO A 120 -5.02 -4.97 -3.26
CA PRO A 120 -6.03 -4.92 -4.33
C PRO A 120 -5.53 -5.55 -5.63
N VAL A 121 -4.24 -5.40 -5.95
CA VAL A 121 -3.61 -6.03 -7.13
C VAL A 121 -3.66 -7.56 -7.01
N VAL A 122 -3.27 -8.10 -5.86
CA VAL A 122 -3.28 -9.55 -5.59
C VAL A 122 -4.70 -10.10 -5.59
N LEU A 123 -5.68 -9.39 -5.01
CA LEU A 123 -7.08 -9.79 -5.06
C LEU A 123 -7.63 -9.84 -6.50
N SER A 124 -7.31 -8.82 -7.31
CA SER A 124 -7.72 -8.77 -8.72
C SER A 124 -7.12 -9.93 -9.51
N ILE A 125 -5.83 -10.23 -9.33
CA ILE A 125 -5.17 -11.35 -10.01
C ILE A 125 -5.71 -12.70 -9.52
N ALA A 126 -5.95 -12.85 -8.21
CA ALA A 126 -6.54 -14.06 -7.64
C ALA A 126 -7.93 -14.34 -8.21
N ALA A 127 -8.78 -13.31 -8.35
CA ALA A 127 -10.10 -13.41 -8.96
C ALA A 127 -10.01 -13.81 -10.44
N ARG A 128 -9.13 -13.16 -11.23
CA ARG A 128 -8.92 -13.46 -12.65
C ARG A 128 -8.43 -14.90 -12.88
N LEU A 129 -7.53 -15.39 -12.03
CA LEU A 129 -6.96 -16.74 -12.13
C LEU A 129 -7.75 -17.80 -11.35
N GLN A 130 -8.88 -17.43 -10.73
CA GLN A 130 -9.69 -18.29 -9.85
C GLN A 130 -8.88 -18.99 -8.74
N LEU A 131 -7.87 -18.31 -8.21
CA LEU A 131 -7.05 -18.78 -7.10
C LEU A 131 -7.62 -18.28 -5.76
N SER A 132 -7.43 -19.06 -4.70
CA SER A 132 -7.73 -18.58 -3.35
C SER A 132 -6.78 -17.43 -2.99
N PRO A 133 -7.28 -16.26 -2.54
CA PRO A 133 -6.45 -15.17 -2.04
C PRO A 133 -5.47 -15.62 -0.94
N SER A 134 -5.86 -16.60 -0.12
CA SER A 134 -5.03 -17.20 0.94
C SER A 134 -3.74 -17.85 0.43
N ARG A 135 -3.55 -18.05 -0.88
CA ARG A 135 -2.28 -18.57 -1.41
C ARG A 135 -1.28 -17.48 -1.77
N LEU A 136 -1.74 -16.25 -1.99
CA LEU A 136 -0.90 -15.12 -2.42
C LEU A 136 -0.73 -14.07 -1.31
N MET A 137 -1.67 -13.99 -0.38
CA MET A 137 -1.70 -13.03 0.73
C MET A 137 -0.53 -13.24 1.72
N MET A 138 -0.25 -14.47 2.15
CA MET A 138 0.88 -14.74 3.04
C MET A 138 2.24 -14.52 2.38
N PRO A 139 2.49 -14.97 1.13
CA PRO A 139 3.69 -14.56 0.39
C PRO A 139 3.85 -13.04 0.24
N LEU A 140 2.75 -12.31 0.03
CA LEU A 140 2.76 -10.84 0.00
C LEU A 140 3.22 -10.25 1.35
N SER A 141 2.67 -10.72 2.47
CA SER A 141 3.08 -10.26 3.81
C SER A 141 4.54 -10.60 4.09
N PHE A 142 4.99 -11.82 3.77
CA PHE A 142 6.39 -12.22 3.98
C PHE A 142 7.34 -11.40 3.13
N ALA A 143 7.02 -11.17 1.86
CA ALA A 143 7.82 -10.30 1.00
C ALA A 143 7.89 -8.86 1.53
N GLY A 144 6.78 -8.35 2.08
CA GLY A 144 6.76 -7.05 2.75
C GLY A 144 7.64 -7.00 4.01
N LEU A 145 7.68 -8.07 4.81
CA LEU A 145 8.57 -8.14 5.97
C LEU A 145 10.05 -8.31 5.57
N ILE A 146 10.32 -9.15 4.56
CA ILE A 146 11.66 -9.39 4.01
C ILE A 146 12.19 -8.12 3.32
N SER A 147 11.33 -7.25 2.80
CA SER A 147 11.72 -5.95 2.28
C SER A 147 12.49 -5.13 3.33
N GLY A 148 12.07 -5.27 4.60
CA GLY A 148 12.75 -4.72 5.77
C GLY A 148 14.17 -5.26 5.99
N MET A 149 14.51 -6.40 5.42
CA MET A 149 15.85 -6.99 5.53
C MET A 149 16.73 -6.64 4.33
N LEU A 150 16.25 -5.87 3.35
CA LEU A 150 17.00 -5.54 2.14
C LEU A 150 17.70 -4.17 2.19
N SER A 151 17.20 -3.22 2.98
CA SER A 151 17.81 -1.90 3.11
C SER A 151 17.72 -1.37 4.54
N LEU A 152 18.58 -0.40 4.85
CA LEU A 152 18.56 0.31 6.13
C LEU A 152 17.21 1.03 6.39
N VAL A 153 16.49 1.41 5.34
CA VAL A 153 15.42 2.41 5.42
C VAL A 153 14.04 1.77 5.33
N ALA A 154 13.97 0.56 4.78
CA ALA A 154 12.74 -0.17 4.55
C ALA A 154 11.86 -0.29 5.80
N THR A 155 12.46 -0.32 6.99
CA THR A 155 11.72 -0.37 8.25
C THR A 155 12.34 0.49 9.37
N PRO A 156 11.52 1.06 10.27
CA PRO A 156 12.02 1.83 11.41
C PRO A 156 13.00 1.09 12.36
N PRO A 157 12.82 -0.22 12.68
CA PRO A 157 13.77 -0.99 13.48
C PRO A 157 15.23 -0.88 13.01
N ASN A 158 15.47 -0.96 11.71
CA ASN A 158 16.83 -0.89 11.16
C ASN A 158 17.47 0.46 11.43
N VAL A 159 16.69 1.53 11.34
CA VAL A 159 17.19 2.87 11.56
C VAL A 159 17.45 3.13 13.03
N VAL A 160 16.61 2.61 13.92
CA VAL A 160 16.87 2.64 15.37
C VAL A 160 18.23 2.00 15.69
N VAL A 161 18.48 0.81 15.16
CA VAL A 161 19.74 0.09 15.39
C VAL A 161 20.92 0.85 14.80
N HIS A 162 20.77 1.44 13.60
CA HIS A 162 21.79 2.27 12.99
C HIS A 162 22.12 3.51 13.84
N SER A 163 21.11 4.24 14.30
CA SER A 163 21.29 5.41 15.18
C SER A 163 22.02 5.03 16.47
N GLU A 164 21.72 3.85 17.01
CA GLU A 164 22.37 3.33 18.22
C GLU A 164 23.85 3.00 18.00
N LEU A 165 24.24 2.45 16.84
CA LEU A 165 25.65 2.26 16.48
C LEU A 165 26.41 3.59 16.39
N VAL A 166 25.84 4.56 15.66
CA VAL A 166 26.46 5.88 15.46
C VAL A 166 26.71 6.58 16.80
N ARG A 167 25.78 6.41 17.74
CA ARG A 167 25.86 6.97 19.08
C ARG A 167 27.01 6.41 19.92
N HIS A 168 27.38 5.16 19.69
CA HIS A 168 28.54 4.52 20.32
C HIS A 168 29.87 4.84 19.61
N GLY A 169 29.87 5.80 18.67
CA GLY A 169 31.06 6.26 17.96
C GLY A 169 31.39 5.44 16.70
N GLU A 170 30.54 4.50 16.32
CA GLU A 170 30.69 3.72 15.10
C GLU A 170 30.23 4.49 13.87
N GLN A 171 30.62 4.07 12.68
CA GLN A 171 30.18 4.72 11.43
C GLN A 171 28.70 4.40 11.08
N GLY A 172 28.07 3.48 11.83
CA GLY A 172 26.74 2.96 11.52
C GLY A 172 26.74 2.03 10.30
N PHE A 173 25.55 1.66 9.85
CA PHE A 173 25.36 0.85 8.64
C PHE A 173 25.29 1.70 7.36
N ASN A 174 25.84 1.17 6.27
CA ASN A 174 25.59 1.69 4.93
C ASN A 174 24.18 1.31 4.45
N PHE A 175 23.69 2.01 3.43
CA PHE A 175 22.33 1.82 2.89
C PHE A 175 22.01 0.35 2.55
N PHE A 176 22.95 -0.35 1.92
CA PHE A 176 22.83 -1.75 1.49
C PHE A 176 23.54 -2.77 2.40
N SER A 177 23.92 -2.40 3.63
CA SER A 177 24.53 -3.36 4.58
C SER A 177 23.62 -4.54 4.90
N PHE A 178 22.30 -4.38 4.76
CA PHE A 178 21.30 -5.41 5.02
C PHE A 178 21.09 -6.35 3.84
N THR A 179 21.34 -5.86 2.61
CA THR A 179 20.98 -6.53 1.36
C THR A 179 21.50 -7.95 1.21
N PRO A 180 22.75 -8.30 1.57
CA PRO A 180 23.22 -9.67 1.46
C PRO A 180 22.35 -10.65 2.25
N PHE A 181 21.98 -10.30 3.48
CA PHE A 181 21.14 -11.13 4.34
C PHE A 181 19.70 -11.17 3.82
N GLY A 182 19.14 -10.01 3.46
CA GLY A 182 17.79 -9.93 2.90
C GLY A 182 17.63 -10.72 1.60
N LEU A 183 18.63 -10.74 0.73
CA LEU A 183 18.60 -11.52 -0.50
C LEU A 183 18.58 -13.03 -0.23
N VAL A 184 19.42 -13.51 0.69
CA VAL A 184 19.41 -14.92 1.10
C VAL A 184 18.07 -15.29 1.72
N VAL A 185 17.55 -14.45 2.64
CA VAL A 185 16.23 -14.64 3.24
C VAL A 185 15.12 -14.58 2.20
N LEU A 186 15.21 -13.72 1.19
CA LEU A 186 14.24 -13.65 0.09
C LEU A 186 14.23 -14.92 -0.74
N VAL A 187 15.41 -15.44 -1.12
CA VAL A 187 15.51 -16.70 -1.87
C VAL A 187 14.94 -17.86 -1.05
N LEU A 188 15.31 -17.96 0.23
CA LEU A 188 14.75 -18.97 1.14
C LEU A 188 13.25 -18.78 1.34
N GLY A 189 12.77 -17.54 1.45
CA GLY A 189 11.35 -17.19 1.58
C GLY A 189 10.54 -17.58 0.36
N ILE A 190 11.07 -17.34 -0.84
CA ILE A 190 10.45 -17.78 -2.10
C ILE A 190 10.38 -19.30 -2.15
N GLY A 191 11.49 -20.00 -1.87
CA GLY A 191 11.51 -21.46 -1.82
C GLY A 191 10.54 -22.04 -0.80
N TYR A 192 10.53 -21.47 0.41
CA TYR A 192 9.64 -21.85 1.50
C TYR A 192 8.17 -21.63 1.13
N MET A 193 7.81 -20.49 0.55
CA MET A 193 6.44 -20.17 0.15
C MET A 193 5.95 -21.02 -1.03
N LEU A 194 6.83 -21.37 -1.97
CA LEU A 194 6.50 -22.31 -3.04
C LEU A 194 6.13 -23.71 -2.53
N PHE A 195 6.64 -24.08 -1.36
CA PHE A 195 6.28 -25.32 -0.67
C PHE A 195 5.05 -25.13 0.23
N ALA A 196 5.08 -24.10 1.10
CA ALA A 196 4.05 -23.80 2.09
C ALA A 196 2.69 -23.44 1.46
N ARG A 197 2.64 -22.95 0.22
CA ARG A 197 1.36 -22.70 -0.50
C ARG A 197 0.44 -23.92 -0.56
N ARG A 198 1.01 -25.14 -0.54
CA ARG A 198 0.23 -26.39 -0.51
C ARG A 198 -0.52 -26.58 0.81
N TRP A 199 -0.03 -25.97 1.89
CA TRP A 199 -0.62 -26.03 3.23
C TRP A 199 -1.58 -24.87 3.50
N LEU A 200 -1.50 -23.80 2.70
CA LEU A 200 -2.36 -22.62 2.78
C LEU A 200 -3.70 -22.78 2.02
N SER A 201 -4.02 -24.01 1.59
CA SER A 201 -5.29 -24.33 0.95
C SER A 201 -6.42 -24.33 1.98
N GLY A 202 -7.01 -23.16 2.21
CA GLY A 202 -8.41 -23.12 2.57
C GLY A 202 -9.23 -23.56 1.35
N GLU A 203 -10.29 -24.36 1.58
CA GLU A 203 -11.33 -24.54 0.58
C GLU A 203 -11.75 -23.15 0.06
N VAL A 204 -11.93 -23.03 -1.26
CA VAL A 204 -12.67 -21.88 -1.81
C VAL A 204 -14.09 -22.02 -1.26
N ARG A 205 -14.33 -21.46 -0.06
CA ARG A 205 -15.66 -21.41 0.53
C ARG A 205 -16.49 -20.54 -0.39
N LYS A 206 -17.29 -21.21 -1.23
CA LYS A 206 -18.32 -20.59 -2.07
C LYS A 206 -19.35 -19.79 -1.27
N ASP A 207 -19.36 -19.93 0.06
CA ASP A 207 -20.39 -19.36 0.94
C ASP A 207 -19.96 -18.11 1.73
N GLY A 208 -18.75 -17.60 1.52
CA GLY A 208 -18.35 -16.31 2.07
C GLY A 208 -18.48 -15.22 1.03
N ARG A 209 -19.63 -14.54 0.95
CA ARG A 209 -19.63 -13.14 0.48
C ARG A 209 -18.78 -12.34 1.45
N VAL A 210 -17.45 -12.41 1.30
CA VAL A 210 -16.62 -11.26 1.60
C VAL A 210 -17.28 -10.13 0.82
N GLU A 211 -17.56 -9.00 1.47
CA GLU A 211 -17.89 -7.77 0.76
C GLU A 211 -16.66 -7.34 -0.05
N THR A 212 -16.30 -8.13 -1.05
CA THR A 212 -15.36 -7.75 -2.09
C THR A 212 -16.04 -6.57 -2.75
N ARG A 213 -15.46 -5.37 -2.60
CA ARG A 213 -15.90 -4.18 -3.35
C ARG A 213 -16.07 -4.62 -4.80
N ARG A 214 -17.27 -4.45 -5.33
CA ARG A 214 -17.63 -4.92 -6.67
C ARG A 214 -16.71 -4.28 -7.69
N THR A 215 -16.10 -5.08 -8.55
CA THR A 215 -15.27 -4.57 -9.64
C THR A 215 -16.16 -3.96 -10.72
N LEU A 216 -15.60 -3.10 -11.58
CA LEU A 216 -16.34 -2.57 -12.73
C LEU A 216 -16.96 -3.68 -13.59
N LEU A 217 -16.28 -4.81 -13.71
CA LEU A 217 -16.72 -5.96 -14.48
C LEU A 217 -17.91 -6.67 -13.81
N ASP A 218 -17.91 -6.79 -12.49
CA ASP A 218 -19.05 -7.33 -11.73
C ASP A 218 -20.28 -6.43 -11.89
N LEU A 219 -20.11 -5.10 -11.87
CA LEU A 219 -21.20 -4.15 -12.09
C LEU A 219 -21.78 -4.26 -13.51
N VAL A 220 -20.91 -4.40 -14.53
CA VAL A 220 -21.34 -4.59 -15.93
C VAL A 220 -22.14 -5.88 -16.12
N LEU A 221 -21.76 -6.96 -15.40
CA LEU A 221 -22.45 -8.25 -15.43
C LEU A 221 -23.76 -8.22 -14.63
N ASP A 222 -23.75 -7.68 -13.41
CA ASP A 222 -24.90 -7.62 -12.49
C ASP A 222 -26.05 -6.76 -13.05
N TYR A 223 -25.70 -5.69 -13.77
CA TYR A 223 -26.67 -4.83 -14.45
C TYR A 223 -27.00 -5.29 -15.87
N LYS A 224 -26.47 -6.45 -16.31
CA LYS A 224 -26.67 -7.03 -17.65
C LYS A 224 -26.42 -6.03 -18.79
N LEU A 225 -25.38 -5.21 -18.65
CA LEU A 225 -24.99 -4.25 -19.69
C LEU A 225 -24.41 -4.95 -20.93
N ASN A 226 -24.01 -6.22 -20.79
CA ASN A 226 -23.56 -7.08 -21.89
C ASN A 226 -24.64 -7.22 -22.98
N GLY A 227 -24.42 -6.53 -24.10
CA GLY A 227 -25.27 -6.64 -25.29
C GLY A 227 -25.95 -5.33 -25.70
N ARG A 228 -26.07 -4.33 -24.82
CA ARG A 228 -26.73 -3.03 -25.08
C ARG A 228 -25.77 -1.94 -25.55
N GLU A 229 -24.50 -2.05 -25.18
CA GLU A 229 -23.47 -1.07 -25.52
C GLU A 229 -22.85 -1.35 -26.90
N ARG A 230 -22.75 -0.32 -27.74
CA ARG A 230 -22.17 -0.40 -29.09
C ARG A 230 -21.23 0.77 -29.35
N ARG A 231 -20.07 0.45 -29.95
CA ARG A 231 -19.11 1.44 -30.45
C ARG A 231 -19.37 1.66 -31.92
N LEU A 232 -19.80 2.87 -32.28
CA LEU A 232 -20.10 3.24 -33.65
C LEU A 232 -19.18 4.39 -34.10
N ARG A 233 -18.35 4.17 -35.12
CA ARG A 233 -17.50 5.23 -35.68
C ARG A 233 -18.26 6.04 -36.73
N ILE A 234 -18.12 7.36 -36.66
CA ILE A 234 -18.67 8.30 -37.64
C ILE A 234 -17.83 8.26 -38.93
N ARG A 235 -18.43 7.85 -40.05
CA ARG A 235 -17.77 7.82 -41.37
C ARG A 235 -17.63 9.23 -41.98
N PRO A 236 -16.74 9.43 -42.97
CA PRO A 236 -16.48 10.72 -43.62
C PRO A 236 -17.69 11.42 -44.26
N HIS A 237 -18.80 10.73 -44.49
CA HIS A 237 -20.01 11.25 -45.14
C HIS A 237 -21.26 11.12 -44.25
N SER A 238 -21.06 10.93 -42.95
CA SER A 238 -22.17 10.77 -42.01
C SER A 238 -22.93 12.09 -41.82
N PRO A 239 -24.28 12.07 -41.82
CA PRO A 239 -25.12 13.24 -41.54
C PRO A 239 -24.96 13.75 -40.10
N LEU A 240 -24.18 13.05 -39.26
CA LEU A 240 -23.85 13.47 -37.90
C LEU A 240 -22.73 14.53 -37.84
N VAL A 241 -21.88 14.61 -38.87
CA VAL A 241 -20.69 15.48 -38.83
C VAL A 241 -21.10 16.96 -38.89
N GLY A 242 -20.59 17.75 -37.96
CA GLY A 242 -20.84 19.20 -37.89
C GLY A 242 -22.09 19.60 -37.11
N HIS A 243 -22.91 18.64 -36.68
CA HIS A 243 -24.10 18.88 -35.85
C HIS A 243 -23.81 18.65 -34.37
N THR A 244 -24.55 19.35 -33.52
CA THR A 244 -24.49 19.14 -32.07
C THR A 244 -25.31 17.93 -31.66
N LEU A 245 -24.89 17.23 -30.60
CA LEU A 245 -25.64 16.12 -30.01
C LEU A 245 -27.06 16.49 -29.61
N GLY A 246 -27.30 17.75 -29.22
CA GLY A 246 -28.62 18.26 -28.89
C GLY A 246 -29.56 18.38 -30.09
N GLU A 247 -29.05 18.83 -31.25
CA GLU A 247 -29.83 18.95 -32.50
C GLU A 247 -30.28 17.59 -33.05
N LEU A 248 -29.46 16.57 -32.83
CA LEU A 248 -29.66 15.25 -33.45
C LEU A 248 -30.70 14.38 -32.73
N GLU A 249 -31.07 14.74 -31.49
CA GLU A 249 -32.09 14.06 -30.68
C GLU A 249 -32.02 12.51 -30.72
N LEU A 250 -30.80 11.95 -30.80
CA LEU A 250 -30.55 10.52 -31.04
C LEU A 250 -31.26 9.63 -30.02
N ARG A 251 -31.42 10.15 -28.80
CA ARG A 251 -32.12 9.48 -27.71
C ARG A 251 -33.63 9.35 -27.96
N THR A 252 -34.27 10.40 -28.46
CA THR A 252 -35.73 10.46 -28.64
C THR A 252 -36.16 9.84 -29.95
N ARG A 253 -35.43 10.10 -31.04
CA ARG A 253 -35.79 9.63 -32.40
C ARG A 253 -35.34 8.20 -32.69
N HIS A 254 -34.25 7.76 -32.09
CA HIS A 254 -33.59 6.50 -32.45
C HIS A 254 -33.30 5.58 -31.25
N GLY A 255 -33.77 5.92 -30.05
CA GLY A 255 -33.57 5.10 -28.85
C GLY A 255 -32.10 4.87 -28.49
N ALA A 256 -31.20 5.72 -28.97
CA ALA A 256 -29.75 5.60 -28.83
C ALA A 256 -29.22 6.70 -27.91
N ASN A 257 -28.76 6.33 -26.73
CA ASN A 257 -28.18 7.29 -25.78
C ASN A 257 -26.66 7.31 -25.90
N VAL A 258 -26.10 8.47 -26.18
CA VAL A 258 -24.65 8.64 -26.27
C VAL A 258 -24.08 8.82 -24.86
N ILE A 259 -23.30 7.83 -24.43
CA ILE A 259 -22.62 7.79 -23.12
C ILE A 259 -21.35 8.64 -23.16
N GLY A 260 -20.63 8.61 -24.28
CA GLY A 260 -19.38 9.35 -24.48
C GLY A 260 -18.91 9.34 -25.93
N ILE A 261 -17.98 10.22 -26.25
CA ILE A 261 -17.39 10.35 -27.60
C ILE A 261 -15.89 10.17 -27.50
N GLU A 262 -15.34 9.19 -28.21
CA GLU A 262 -13.90 9.07 -28.38
C GLU A 262 -13.45 9.92 -29.55
N ARG A 263 -12.52 10.84 -29.29
CA ARG A 263 -11.89 11.65 -30.33
C ARG A 263 -10.39 11.42 -30.33
N GLN A 264 -9.85 11.10 -31.49
CA GLN A 264 -8.39 11.07 -31.66
C GLN A 264 -7.84 12.48 -31.74
N HIS A 265 -6.87 12.79 -30.88
CA HIS A 265 -6.13 14.04 -30.92
C HIS A 265 -4.63 13.76 -31.05
N LYS A 266 -4.07 14.01 -32.24
CA LYS A 266 -2.67 13.77 -32.64
C LYS A 266 -2.22 12.31 -32.50
N PHE A 267 -2.03 11.81 -31.28
CA PHE A 267 -1.55 10.46 -30.95
C PHE A 267 -2.24 9.84 -29.72
N THR A 268 -3.23 10.51 -29.11
CA THR A 268 -3.99 9.99 -27.97
C THR A 268 -5.48 9.99 -28.29
N THR A 269 -6.18 8.96 -27.80
CA THR A 269 -7.65 8.88 -27.86
C THR A 269 -8.17 9.45 -26.55
N ARG A 270 -8.97 10.52 -26.61
CA ARG A 270 -9.61 11.12 -25.43
C ARG A 270 -11.10 10.86 -25.47
N VAL A 271 -11.69 10.60 -24.32
CA VAL A 271 -13.14 10.48 -24.22
C VAL A 271 -13.74 11.75 -23.66
N ILE A 272 -14.52 12.37 -24.52
CA ILE A 272 -15.22 13.60 -24.23
C ILE A 272 -16.60 13.19 -23.72
N ALA A 273 -17.02 13.79 -22.61
CA ALA A 273 -18.40 13.66 -22.17
C ALA A 273 -19.31 14.18 -23.30
N ALA A 274 -20.27 13.36 -23.71
CA ALA A 274 -21.29 13.82 -24.62
C ALA A 274 -22.06 14.95 -23.91
N ASP A 275 -21.98 16.18 -24.38
CA ASP A 275 -22.86 17.27 -23.95
C ASP A 275 -23.77 17.68 -25.11
N SER A 276 -24.94 18.26 -24.85
CA SER A 276 -25.87 18.71 -25.89
C SER A 276 -25.22 19.72 -26.84
N SER A 277 -24.26 20.48 -26.34
CA SER A 277 -23.44 21.45 -27.09
C SER A 277 -22.29 20.82 -27.90
N THR A 278 -22.02 19.52 -27.72
CA THR A 278 -20.84 18.89 -28.32
C THR A 278 -21.07 18.63 -29.80
N VAL A 279 -20.23 19.24 -30.64
CA VAL A 279 -20.23 19.06 -32.10
C VAL A 279 -19.51 17.77 -32.46
N LEU A 280 -20.18 16.90 -33.22
CA LEU A 280 -19.62 15.64 -33.70
C LEU A 280 -18.69 15.87 -34.90
N GLN A 281 -17.54 15.20 -34.89
CA GLN A 281 -16.52 15.29 -35.92
C GLN A 281 -16.36 13.96 -36.66
N GLN A 282 -15.83 14.04 -37.88
CA GLN A 282 -15.45 12.87 -38.64
C GLN A 282 -14.42 12.03 -37.87
N GLY A 283 -14.65 10.71 -37.80
CA GLY A 283 -13.75 9.79 -37.11
C GLY A 283 -13.99 9.66 -35.61
N ASP A 284 -14.91 10.43 -35.03
CA ASP A 284 -15.37 10.23 -33.66
C ASP A 284 -15.97 8.82 -33.50
N VAL A 285 -15.72 8.19 -32.35
CA VAL A 285 -16.37 6.93 -31.98
C VAL A 285 -17.40 7.21 -30.90
N LEU A 286 -18.66 6.96 -31.22
CA LEU A 286 -19.79 7.10 -30.31
C LEU A 286 -19.92 5.84 -29.48
N LEU A 287 -19.92 6.02 -28.15
CA LEU A 287 -20.29 4.99 -27.19
C LEU A 287 -21.80 5.11 -26.96
N LEU A 288 -22.56 4.17 -27.52
CA LEU A 288 -24.02 4.18 -27.46
C LEU A 288 -24.53 3.11 -26.50
N ASP A 289 -25.46 3.52 -25.64
CA ASP A 289 -26.39 2.62 -24.96
C ASP A 289 -27.68 2.57 -25.79
N LEU A 290 -28.00 1.39 -26.33
CA LEU A 290 -29.17 1.19 -27.17
C LEU A 290 -30.28 0.51 -26.38
N PHE A 291 -31.44 1.17 -26.35
CA PHE A 291 -32.65 0.64 -25.72
C PHE A 291 -33.58 -0.07 -26.70
N ALA A 292 -33.28 -0.03 -28.01
CA ALA A 292 -34.10 -0.59 -29.09
C ALA A 292 -33.62 -1.97 -29.58
N ASN A 293 -34.47 -2.69 -30.31
CA ASN A 293 -34.19 -4.05 -30.81
C ASN A 293 -33.01 -4.08 -31.81
N LEU A 294 -32.37 -5.24 -31.97
CA LEU A 294 -31.19 -5.43 -32.85
C LEU A 294 -31.44 -5.05 -34.32
N ASP A 295 -32.68 -5.11 -34.79
CA ASP A 295 -33.07 -4.73 -36.15
C ASP A 295 -32.96 -3.20 -36.39
N ASP A 296 -33.15 -2.38 -35.34
CA ASP A 296 -33.03 -0.92 -35.40
C ASP A 296 -31.57 -0.44 -35.47
N LEU A 297 -30.62 -1.28 -35.05
CA LEU A 297 -29.19 -0.95 -35.13
C LEU A 297 -28.70 -0.91 -36.58
N ARG A 298 -29.11 -1.89 -37.41
CA ARG A 298 -28.68 -1.92 -38.82
C ARG A 298 -29.26 -0.75 -39.59
N SER A 299 -30.53 -0.42 -39.36
CA SER A 299 -31.17 0.75 -39.98
C SER A 299 -30.53 2.05 -39.52
N LEU A 300 -30.17 2.19 -38.23
CA LEU A 300 -29.43 3.33 -37.71
C LEU A 300 -28.04 3.44 -38.33
N CYS A 301 -27.29 2.34 -38.42
CA CYS A 301 -25.95 2.34 -39.02
C CYS A 301 -25.97 2.69 -40.51
N GLN A 302 -27.00 2.25 -41.25
CA GLN A 302 -27.18 2.57 -42.66
C GLN A 302 -27.61 4.02 -42.88
N THR A 303 -28.60 4.50 -42.13
CA THR A 303 -29.15 5.86 -42.26
C THR A 303 -28.13 6.92 -41.85
N MET A 304 -27.40 6.66 -40.76
CA MET A 304 -26.44 7.61 -40.18
C MET A 304 -25.00 7.35 -40.65
N GLN A 305 -24.79 6.42 -41.58
CA GLN A 305 -23.48 6.00 -42.08
C GLN A 305 -22.46 5.75 -40.96
N LEU A 306 -22.85 4.94 -39.98
CA LEU A 306 -21.99 4.57 -38.86
C LEU A 306 -21.32 3.23 -39.11
N GLU A 307 -20.06 3.11 -38.74
CA GLU A 307 -19.31 1.85 -38.80
C GLU A 307 -19.33 1.17 -37.43
N PRO A 308 -19.94 -0.03 -37.29
CA PRO A 308 -19.91 -0.76 -36.04
C PRO A 308 -18.50 -1.29 -35.77
N LEU A 309 -17.97 -0.98 -34.59
CA LEU A 309 -16.72 -1.50 -34.08
C LEU A 309 -16.98 -2.68 -33.14
N HIS A 310 -16.12 -3.69 -33.19
CA HIS A 310 -16.23 -4.85 -32.30
C HIS A 310 -16.08 -4.41 -30.84
N PHE A 311 -17.10 -4.72 -30.05
CA PHE A 311 -17.15 -4.42 -28.62
C PHE A 311 -16.40 -5.51 -27.84
N LYS A 312 -15.40 -5.13 -27.06
CA LYS A 312 -14.78 -5.99 -26.04
C LYS A 312 -15.16 -5.43 -24.68
N ALA A 313 -15.70 -6.25 -23.78
CA ALA A 313 -15.99 -5.87 -22.39
C ALA A 313 -14.77 -5.29 -21.65
N ALA A 314 -13.56 -5.57 -22.13
CA ALA A 314 -12.30 -4.97 -21.69
C ALA A 314 -12.20 -3.44 -21.92
N TYR A 315 -13.10 -2.81 -22.65
CA TYR A 315 -13.01 -1.39 -23.01
C TYR A 315 -13.33 -0.44 -21.84
N PHE A 316 -14.30 -0.76 -20.98
CA PHE A 316 -14.53 -0.01 -19.73
C PHE A 316 -13.36 -0.12 -18.76
N ILE A 317 -12.60 -1.21 -18.85
CA ILE A 317 -11.38 -1.41 -18.06
C ILE A 317 -10.27 -0.50 -18.60
N ASP A 318 -10.10 -0.42 -19.92
CA ASP A 318 -9.13 0.48 -20.58
C ASP A 318 -9.41 1.97 -20.33
N GLN A 319 -10.68 2.36 -20.07
CA GLN A 319 -11.11 3.74 -19.87
C GLN A 319 -11.62 4.11 -18.48
N SER A 320 -11.57 3.17 -17.54
CA SER A 320 -11.83 3.35 -16.10
C SER A 320 -11.05 4.50 -15.45
N GLN A 321 -10.02 4.99 -16.14
CA GLN A 321 -9.12 6.06 -15.69
C GLN A 321 -9.71 7.47 -15.88
N GLU A 322 -10.60 7.69 -16.87
CA GLU A 322 -11.22 9.01 -17.15
C GLU A 322 -12.72 9.06 -16.78
N LEU A 323 -13.43 7.92 -16.90
CA LEU A 323 -14.84 7.77 -16.57
C LEU A 323 -15.00 6.92 -15.31
N GLY A 324 -15.60 7.51 -14.27
CA GLY A 324 -15.98 6.82 -13.05
C GLY A 324 -17.38 6.22 -13.13
N MET A 325 -17.54 5.04 -12.57
CA MET A 325 -18.83 4.37 -12.37
C MET A 325 -19.10 4.27 -10.87
N ALA A 326 -20.35 4.41 -10.42
CA ALA A 326 -20.72 4.27 -9.01
C ALA A 326 -22.13 3.70 -8.85
N GLU A 327 -22.33 2.83 -7.85
CA GLU A 327 -23.69 2.46 -7.42
C GLU A 327 -24.19 3.49 -6.40
N VAL A 328 -25.40 3.98 -6.63
CA VAL A 328 -26.05 5.00 -5.82
C VAL A 328 -27.44 4.52 -5.44
N SER A 329 -27.73 4.48 -4.15
CA SER A 329 -29.07 4.22 -3.62
C SER A 329 -29.74 5.48 -3.10
N LEU A 330 -31.05 5.39 -2.92
CA LEU A 330 -31.88 6.46 -2.39
C LEU A 330 -32.12 6.23 -0.89
N PRO A 331 -31.68 7.14 0.00
CA PRO A 331 -31.95 7.03 1.44
C PRO A 331 -33.46 7.16 1.75
N PRO A 332 -33.95 6.56 2.86
CA PRO A 332 -35.32 6.77 3.33
C PRO A 332 -35.52 8.24 3.70
N GLY A 333 -36.31 8.96 2.89
CA GLY A 333 -36.53 10.42 3.02
C GLY A 333 -36.06 11.25 1.82
N SER A 334 -35.41 10.64 0.83
CA SER A 334 -35.01 11.33 -0.41
C SER A 334 -36.23 11.89 -1.16
N GLN A 335 -36.16 13.17 -1.56
CA GLN A 335 -37.21 13.85 -2.35
C GLN A 335 -37.27 13.39 -3.81
N LEU A 336 -36.42 12.42 -4.16
CA LEU A 336 -36.29 11.84 -5.50
C LEU A 336 -37.14 10.57 -5.67
N ILE A 337 -37.70 10.04 -4.57
CA ILE A 337 -38.61 8.89 -4.59
C ILE A 337 -39.91 9.30 -5.31
N GLY A 338 -40.36 8.46 -6.24
CA GLY A 338 -41.57 8.67 -7.05
C GLY A 338 -41.35 9.48 -8.34
N LYS A 339 -40.16 10.06 -8.55
CA LYS A 339 -39.78 10.73 -9.80
C LYS A 339 -39.17 9.74 -10.80
N SER A 340 -39.30 10.05 -12.09
CA SER A 340 -38.63 9.29 -13.16
C SER A 340 -37.18 9.75 -13.37
N ILE A 341 -36.35 8.90 -13.98
CA ILE A 341 -34.98 9.27 -14.36
C ILE A 341 -34.97 10.46 -15.34
N LEU A 342 -36.01 10.59 -16.17
CA LEU A 342 -36.21 11.75 -17.06
C LEU A 342 -36.50 13.03 -16.28
N GLU A 343 -37.42 13.00 -15.31
CA GLU A 343 -37.79 14.15 -14.46
C GLU A 343 -36.63 14.64 -13.58
N LEU A 344 -35.74 13.73 -13.19
CA LEU A 344 -34.56 14.06 -12.40
C LEU A 344 -33.49 14.83 -13.18
N ALA A 345 -33.55 14.78 -14.51
CA ALA A 345 -32.56 15.40 -15.40
C ALA A 345 -31.11 15.13 -14.94
N PHE A 346 -30.84 13.87 -14.58
CA PHE A 346 -29.64 13.47 -13.83
C PHE A 346 -28.33 13.95 -14.49
N ARG A 347 -28.30 13.93 -15.83
CA ARG A 347 -27.19 14.39 -16.65
C ARG A 347 -26.96 15.90 -16.59
N SER A 348 -27.99 16.72 -16.74
CA SER A 348 -27.84 18.19 -16.73
C SER A 348 -27.62 18.73 -15.33
N ARG A 349 -28.21 18.10 -14.30
CA ARG A 349 -28.09 18.54 -12.91
C ARG A 349 -26.82 18.04 -12.22
N PHE A 350 -26.40 16.80 -12.48
CA PHE A 350 -25.27 16.18 -11.77
C PHE A 350 -24.09 15.83 -12.68
N GLY A 351 -24.19 16.01 -14.00
CA GLY A 351 -23.11 15.67 -14.94
C GLY A 351 -22.86 14.16 -15.07
N LEU A 352 -23.83 13.34 -14.70
CA LEU A 352 -23.74 11.88 -14.62
C LEU A 352 -24.84 11.22 -15.44
N ASN A 353 -24.53 10.10 -16.09
CA ASN A 353 -25.49 9.30 -16.82
C ASN A 353 -25.91 8.09 -15.97
N VAL A 354 -27.22 7.85 -15.86
CA VAL A 354 -27.74 6.60 -15.29
C VAL A 354 -27.71 5.55 -16.38
N VAL A 355 -26.94 4.47 -16.17
CA VAL A 355 -26.78 3.36 -17.13
C VAL A 355 -27.54 2.11 -16.69
N GLY A 356 -27.98 2.04 -15.44
CA GLY A 356 -28.72 0.89 -14.94
C GLY A 356 -29.51 1.18 -13.67
N LEU A 357 -30.60 0.44 -13.49
CA LEU A 357 -31.46 0.46 -12.31
C LEU A 357 -31.63 -0.97 -11.82
N ARG A 358 -31.41 -1.20 -10.52
CA ARG A 358 -31.60 -2.49 -9.88
C ARG A 358 -32.62 -2.35 -8.75
N ARG A 359 -33.60 -3.25 -8.74
CA ARG A 359 -34.64 -3.36 -7.71
C ARG A 359 -34.60 -4.77 -7.13
N GLU A 360 -34.50 -4.88 -5.80
CA GLU A 360 -34.49 -6.18 -5.10
C GLU A 360 -33.48 -7.19 -5.68
N GLN A 361 -32.28 -6.73 -6.06
CA GLN A 361 -31.20 -7.51 -6.71
C GLN A 361 -31.45 -7.95 -8.17
N THR A 362 -32.55 -7.51 -8.80
CA THR A 362 -32.81 -7.74 -10.22
C THR A 362 -32.60 -6.48 -11.05
N ALA A 363 -31.85 -6.59 -12.15
CA ALA A 363 -31.66 -5.49 -13.10
C ALA A 363 -32.94 -5.28 -13.91
N ILE A 364 -33.41 -4.04 -13.98
CA ILE A 364 -34.59 -3.69 -14.77
C ILE A 364 -34.15 -3.46 -16.22
N GLU A 365 -34.59 -4.34 -17.11
CA GLU A 365 -34.22 -4.32 -18.54
C GLU A 365 -35.11 -3.40 -19.40
N ALA A 366 -36.28 -2.99 -18.90
CA ALA A 366 -37.25 -2.14 -19.59
C ALA A 366 -36.79 -0.67 -19.76
N GLN A 367 -37.62 0.20 -20.34
CA GLN A 367 -37.35 1.63 -20.56
C GLN A 367 -37.05 2.37 -19.24
N LEU A 368 -35.78 2.35 -18.83
CA LEU A 368 -35.22 2.97 -17.62
C LEU A 368 -35.61 4.44 -17.46
N VAL A 369 -35.92 5.13 -18.55
CA VAL A 369 -36.14 6.57 -18.60
C VAL A 369 -37.47 6.98 -17.95
N GLU A 370 -38.51 6.15 -18.06
CA GLU A 370 -39.87 6.44 -17.58
C GLU A 370 -40.19 5.77 -16.25
N GLU A 371 -39.33 4.86 -15.79
CA GLU A 371 -39.50 4.16 -14.52
C GLU A 371 -39.40 5.10 -13.33
N LYS A 372 -40.39 5.04 -12.45
CA LYS A 372 -40.44 5.80 -11.20
C LYS A 372 -39.58 5.12 -10.14
N LEU A 373 -38.71 5.90 -9.51
CA LEU A 373 -37.81 5.41 -8.46
C LEU A 373 -38.57 5.05 -7.18
N ARG A 374 -38.25 3.91 -6.61
CA ARG A 374 -38.80 3.39 -5.36
C ARG A 374 -37.73 3.33 -4.27
N LEU A 375 -38.17 3.30 -3.02
CA LEU A 375 -37.29 3.09 -1.88
C LEU A 375 -36.62 1.71 -1.99
N GLY A 376 -35.29 1.66 -1.87
CA GLY A 376 -34.50 0.45 -2.07
C GLY A 376 -33.95 0.24 -3.49
N ASP A 377 -34.30 1.11 -4.44
CA ASP A 377 -33.71 1.09 -5.77
C ASP A 377 -32.22 1.50 -5.73
N THR A 378 -31.40 0.82 -6.54
CA THR A 378 -29.98 1.14 -6.73
C THR A 378 -29.71 1.51 -8.18
N LEU A 379 -29.22 2.73 -8.40
CA LEU A 379 -28.83 3.29 -9.68
C LEU A 379 -27.35 3.04 -9.94
N LEU A 380 -27.00 2.65 -11.16
CA LEU A 380 -25.63 2.64 -11.64
C LEU A 380 -25.40 3.92 -12.45
N VAL A 381 -24.47 4.77 -12.00
CA VAL A 381 -24.15 6.04 -12.66
C VAL A 381 -22.75 6.02 -13.24
N VAL A 382 -22.58 6.64 -14.42
CA VAL A 382 -21.31 6.76 -15.13
C VAL A 382 -21.06 8.22 -15.52
N GLY A 383 -19.85 8.71 -15.29
CA GLY A 383 -19.41 10.03 -15.74
C GLY A 383 -18.06 10.43 -15.19
N PRO A 384 -17.64 11.70 -15.33
CA PRO A 384 -16.32 12.14 -14.88
C PRO A 384 -16.15 11.99 -13.36
N TRP A 385 -14.96 11.58 -12.90
CA TRP A 385 -14.67 11.39 -11.46
C TRP A 385 -15.00 12.60 -10.59
N LYS A 386 -14.84 13.82 -11.13
CA LYS A 386 -15.18 15.08 -10.44
C LYS A 386 -16.67 15.15 -10.08
N ALA A 387 -17.54 14.70 -11.00
CA ALA A 387 -18.99 14.70 -10.81
C ALA A 387 -19.42 13.60 -9.82
N VAL A 388 -18.81 12.40 -9.90
CA VAL A 388 -19.06 11.30 -8.95
C VAL A 388 -18.70 11.72 -7.51
N ARG A 389 -17.57 12.40 -7.31
CA ARG A 389 -17.17 12.93 -5.99
C ARG A 389 -18.10 14.03 -5.49
N GLN A 390 -18.64 14.86 -6.38
CA GLN A 390 -19.58 15.91 -6.02
C GLN A 390 -20.91 15.33 -5.53
N LEU A 391 -21.32 14.19 -6.08
CA LEU A 391 -22.50 13.44 -5.64
C LEU A 391 -22.33 12.82 -4.25
N GLN A 392 -21.11 12.45 -3.85
CA GLN A 392 -20.81 11.99 -2.47
C GLN A 392 -20.99 13.09 -1.41
N GLY A 393 -20.88 14.36 -1.81
CA GLY A 393 -21.06 15.51 -0.91
C GLY A 393 -22.52 15.82 -0.56
N GLN A 394 -23.50 15.09 -1.11
CA GLN A 394 -24.93 15.34 -0.94
C GLN A 394 -25.67 14.14 -0.31
N PRO A 395 -25.40 13.81 0.96
CA PRO A 395 -25.90 12.60 1.62
C PRO A 395 -27.42 12.57 1.87
N GLN A 396 -28.11 13.70 1.70
CA GLN A 396 -29.57 13.79 1.89
C GLN A 396 -30.36 13.19 0.73
N ASP A 397 -29.81 13.23 -0.49
CA ASP A 397 -30.51 12.79 -1.70
C ASP A 397 -30.00 11.43 -2.21
N PHE A 398 -28.74 11.09 -1.93
CA PHE A 398 -28.07 9.89 -2.45
C PHE A 398 -27.12 9.26 -1.43
N LEU A 399 -27.17 7.93 -1.33
CA LEU A 399 -26.18 7.10 -0.63
C LEU A 399 -25.36 6.34 -1.67
N VAL A 400 -24.11 6.76 -1.88
CA VAL A 400 -23.18 6.04 -2.76
C VAL A 400 -22.80 4.73 -2.07
N LEU A 401 -23.36 3.62 -2.54
CA LEU A 401 -23.25 2.31 -1.89
C LEU A 401 -21.92 1.63 -2.16
N SER A 402 -21.43 1.72 -3.40
CA SER A 402 -20.14 1.13 -3.76
C SER A 402 -19.45 1.97 -4.84
N LEU A 403 -18.24 2.39 -4.51
CA LEU A 403 -17.26 2.85 -5.46
C LEU A 403 -16.46 1.62 -5.95
N PRO A 404 -16.22 1.47 -7.27
CA PRO A 404 -15.38 0.40 -7.79
C PRO A 404 -13.98 0.46 -7.16
N ALA A 405 -13.36 -0.70 -6.94
CA ALA A 405 -12.01 -0.81 -6.36
C ALA A 405 -10.94 -0.08 -7.19
N GLU A 406 -11.25 0.28 -8.42
CA GLU A 406 -10.42 0.98 -9.40
C GLU A 406 -10.21 2.47 -9.06
N ILE A 407 -10.96 3.07 -8.12
CA ILE A 407 -10.72 4.45 -7.66
C ILE A 407 -9.33 4.64 -7.05
N ASP A 408 -8.87 3.64 -6.30
CA ASP A 408 -7.56 3.70 -5.65
C ASP A 408 -6.42 3.54 -6.68
N GLN A 409 -6.72 3.11 -7.92
CA GLN A 409 -5.75 2.83 -8.98
C GLN A 409 -5.40 4.06 -9.84
N VAL A 410 -6.14 5.17 -9.74
CA VAL A 410 -5.82 6.40 -10.49
C VAL A 410 -4.72 7.18 -9.77
N ALA A 411 -3.48 6.76 -10.00
CA ALA A 411 -2.28 7.47 -9.57
C ALA A 411 -2.30 8.94 -10.09
N PRO A 412 -2.39 9.96 -9.22
CA PRO A 412 -2.58 11.36 -9.62
C PRO A 412 -1.47 11.91 -10.53
N ALA A 413 -0.27 11.32 -10.48
CA ALA A 413 0.93 11.78 -11.19
C ALA A 413 1.50 10.71 -12.16
N ARG A 414 0.66 9.83 -12.74
CA ARG A 414 1.11 8.67 -13.54
C ARG A 414 2.05 9.03 -14.72
N THR A 415 1.91 10.22 -15.31
CA THR A 415 2.77 10.69 -16.41
C THR A 415 4.22 10.98 -15.97
N GLN A 416 4.49 11.11 -14.68
CA GLN A 416 5.78 11.54 -14.13
C GLN A 416 6.63 10.39 -13.57
N ALA A 417 6.20 9.13 -13.74
CA ALA A 417 6.95 7.96 -13.30
C ALA A 417 8.44 7.94 -13.76
N PRO A 418 8.81 8.36 -14.98
CA PRO A 418 10.22 8.45 -15.36
C PRO A 418 11.02 9.44 -14.51
N PHE A 419 10.40 10.58 -14.14
CA PHE A 419 11.04 11.56 -13.26
C PHE A 419 11.20 11.02 -11.85
N ALA A 420 10.20 10.32 -11.30
CA ALA A 420 10.31 9.70 -9.98
C ALA A 420 11.43 8.63 -9.94
N LEU A 421 11.55 7.80 -10.98
CA LEU A 421 12.63 6.81 -11.08
C LEU A 421 14.00 7.48 -11.24
N LEU A 422 14.09 8.56 -12.02
CA LEU A 422 15.32 9.33 -12.16
C LEU A 422 15.74 9.97 -10.83
N SER A 423 14.82 10.61 -10.11
CA SER A 423 15.08 11.21 -8.80
C SER A 423 15.57 10.16 -7.80
N LEU A 424 14.94 8.98 -7.80
CA LEU A 424 15.38 7.85 -6.98
C LEU A 424 16.78 7.38 -7.38
N ALA A 425 17.05 7.21 -8.68
CA ALA A 425 18.35 6.77 -9.18
C ALA A 425 19.47 7.76 -8.82
N VAL A 426 19.20 9.07 -8.91
CA VAL A 426 20.14 10.12 -8.49
C VAL A 426 20.40 10.05 -6.99
N MET A 427 19.34 9.95 -6.17
CA MET A 427 19.48 9.82 -4.71
C MET A 427 20.35 8.60 -4.34
N VAL A 428 20.02 7.43 -4.90
CA VAL A 428 20.76 6.18 -4.63
C VAL A 428 22.20 6.28 -5.15
N GLY A 429 22.43 6.85 -6.34
CA GLY A 429 23.76 7.06 -6.88
C GLY A 429 24.63 7.94 -5.97
N LEU A 430 24.05 9.03 -5.42
CA LEU A 430 24.73 9.89 -4.46
C LEU A 430 25.06 9.17 -3.15
N MET A 431 24.11 8.41 -2.60
CA MET A 431 24.32 7.61 -1.37
C MET A 431 25.42 6.56 -1.55
N VAL A 432 25.41 5.83 -2.67
CA VAL A 432 26.40 4.78 -2.95
C VAL A 432 27.78 5.35 -3.23
N SER A 433 27.86 6.52 -3.89
CA SER A 433 29.14 7.18 -4.18
C SER A 433 29.87 7.67 -2.93
N GLY A 434 29.17 7.87 -1.81
CA GLY A 434 29.73 8.45 -0.60
C GLY A 434 30.18 9.91 -0.75
N ALA A 435 29.80 10.60 -1.83
CA ALA A 435 30.23 11.97 -2.12
C ALA A 435 29.70 13.01 -1.11
N MET A 436 28.61 12.68 -0.39
CA MET A 436 27.98 13.55 0.61
C MET A 436 27.25 12.71 1.67
N PRO A 437 26.92 13.28 2.84
CA PRO A 437 26.11 12.59 3.85
C PRO A 437 24.75 12.13 3.28
N ASN A 438 24.31 10.93 3.68
CA ASN A 438 23.08 10.30 3.16
C ASN A 438 21.84 11.20 3.29
N VAL A 439 21.74 11.97 4.38
CA VAL A 439 20.65 12.93 4.61
C VAL A 439 20.57 13.99 3.50
N VAL A 440 21.72 14.48 3.01
CA VAL A 440 21.78 15.49 1.95
C VAL A 440 21.35 14.87 0.62
N ALA A 441 21.82 13.66 0.32
CA ALA A 441 21.40 12.92 -0.88
C ALA A 441 19.88 12.69 -0.91
N ALA A 442 19.27 12.31 0.23
CA ALA A 442 17.83 12.12 0.34
C ALA A 442 17.05 13.44 0.16
N LEU A 443 17.51 14.54 0.75
CA LEU A 443 16.89 15.85 0.57
C LEU A 443 16.94 16.32 -0.89
N ILE A 444 18.06 16.10 -1.58
CA ILE A 444 18.17 16.36 -3.03
C ILE A 444 17.13 15.52 -3.79
N GLY A 445 16.98 14.24 -3.46
CA GLY A 445 15.95 13.37 -4.04
C GLY A 445 14.53 13.93 -3.85
N CYS A 446 14.19 14.41 -2.65
CA CYS A 446 12.88 14.99 -2.35
C CYS A 446 12.62 16.27 -3.17
N VAL A 447 13.62 17.15 -3.27
CA VAL A 447 13.53 18.37 -4.08
C VAL A 447 13.34 18.03 -5.55
N LEU A 448 14.06 17.04 -6.08
CA LEU A 448 13.89 16.57 -7.46
C LEU A 448 12.50 15.97 -7.70
N MET A 449 11.95 15.22 -6.75
CA MET A 449 10.57 14.72 -6.84
C MET A 449 9.54 15.85 -6.83
N GLY A 450 9.72 16.87 -5.99
CA GLY A 450 8.87 18.06 -5.98
C GLY A 450 8.97 18.86 -7.29
N ALA A 451 10.19 19.06 -7.81
CA ALA A 451 10.45 19.73 -9.08
C ALA A 451 9.84 18.96 -10.27
N GLY A 452 9.91 17.64 -10.23
CA GLY A 452 9.25 16.74 -11.18
C GLY A 452 7.72 16.65 -11.01
N ARG A 453 7.16 17.38 -10.04
CA ARG A 453 5.73 17.40 -9.63
C ARG A 453 5.18 16.04 -9.17
N CYS A 454 6.07 15.11 -8.80
CA CYS A 454 5.71 13.73 -8.43
C CYS A 454 4.95 13.69 -7.09
N ILE A 455 5.20 14.68 -6.23
CA ILE A 455 4.54 14.85 -4.94
C ILE A 455 4.32 16.35 -4.66
N ASP A 456 3.15 16.69 -4.11
CA ASP A 456 2.83 18.02 -3.59
C ASP A 456 3.23 18.16 -2.11
N MET A 457 3.37 19.40 -1.63
CA MET A 457 3.90 19.68 -0.29
C MET A 457 2.99 19.13 0.83
N ASP A 458 1.67 19.26 0.69
CA ASP A 458 0.71 18.74 1.68
C ASP A 458 0.80 17.22 1.79
N SER A 459 1.07 16.56 0.68
CA SER A 459 1.22 15.11 0.62
C SER A 459 2.59 14.67 1.13
N ALA A 460 3.64 15.43 0.89
CA ALA A 460 4.95 15.19 1.51
C ALA A 460 4.86 15.25 3.04
N TYR A 461 4.20 16.26 3.61
CA TYR A 461 4.02 16.34 5.07
C TYR A 461 3.15 15.22 5.64
N ARG A 462 2.11 14.80 4.91
CA ARG A 462 1.25 13.67 5.31
C ARG A 462 1.94 12.31 5.17
N ALA A 463 2.90 12.18 4.26
CA ALA A 463 3.67 10.94 4.07
C ALA A 463 4.55 10.61 5.28
N ILE A 464 4.99 11.63 6.03
CA ILE A 464 5.87 11.46 7.18
C ILE A 464 5.10 10.77 8.31
N HIS A 465 5.54 9.55 8.67
CA HIS A 465 5.03 8.83 9.83
C HIS A 465 5.57 9.41 11.14
N TRP A 466 5.00 10.52 11.59
CA TRP A 466 5.39 11.23 12.80
C TRP A 466 5.44 10.35 14.05
N GLN A 467 4.55 9.35 14.15
CA GLN A 467 4.56 8.41 15.28
C GLN A 467 5.87 7.61 15.37
N SER A 468 6.42 7.22 14.22
CA SER A 468 7.70 6.50 14.16
C SER A 468 8.86 7.43 14.51
N LEU A 469 8.86 8.65 13.98
CA LEU A 469 9.92 9.64 14.28
C LEU A 469 9.93 10.01 15.77
N VAL A 470 8.77 10.30 16.36
CA VAL A 470 8.65 10.61 17.79
C VAL A 470 9.10 9.44 18.66
N LEU A 471 8.76 8.20 18.28
CA LEU A 471 9.23 7.01 18.99
C LEU A 471 10.75 6.86 18.94
N ILE A 472 11.37 7.04 17.78
CA ILE A 472 12.82 6.98 17.62
C ILE A 472 13.47 8.05 18.48
N VAL A 473 13.06 9.31 18.28
CA VAL A 473 13.60 10.48 18.99
C VAL A 473 13.45 10.34 20.50
N GLY A 474 12.27 9.92 20.99
CA GLY A 474 12.00 9.86 22.42
C GLY A 474 12.64 8.70 23.15
N MET A 475 13.15 7.71 22.41
CA MET A 475 13.85 6.58 23.01
C MET A 475 15.37 6.70 22.93
N LEU A 476 15.92 7.59 22.09
CA LEU A 476 17.35 7.91 22.06
C LEU A 476 17.93 8.30 23.44
N PRO A 477 17.25 9.11 24.28
CA PRO A 477 17.72 9.43 25.62
C PRO A 477 17.81 8.22 26.55
N PHE A 478 16.97 7.20 26.32
CA PHE A 478 16.90 6.01 27.17
C PHE A 478 18.23 5.26 27.21
N ALA A 479 18.81 5.07 26.04
CA ALA A 479 20.08 4.38 25.91
C ALA A 479 21.23 5.18 26.56
N LEU A 480 21.12 6.52 26.67
CA LEU A 480 22.13 7.38 27.31
C LEU A 480 21.99 7.31 28.83
N ALA A 481 20.76 7.28 29.32
CA ALA A 481 20.46 7.07 30.73
C ALA A 481 20.97 5.70 31.23
N LEU A 482 20.78 4.63 30.44
CA LEU A 482 21.25 3.29 30.80
C LEU A 482 22.79 3.20 30.86
N GLN A 483 23.47 3.91 29.96
CA GLN A 483 24.93 4.01 29.94
C GLN A 483 25.47 4.77 31.15
N ARG A 484 24.91 5.93 31.47
CA ARG A 484 25.34 6.74 32.63
C ARG A 484 25.14 6.05 33.96
N THR A 485 24.06 5.27 34.07
CA THR A 485 23.68 4.62 35.34
C THR A 485 24.34 3.26 35.54
N GLY A 486 25.11 2.74 34.58
CA GLY A 486 25.74 1.42 34.66
C GLY A 486 24.77 0.24 34.45
N GLY A 487 23.58 0.49 33.88
CA GLY A 487 22.60 -0.57 33.62
C GLY A 487 23.00 -1.50 32.49
N ILE A 488 23.84 -0.97 31.60
CA ILE A 488 24.54 -1.73 30.58
C ILE A 488 25.39 -2.85 31.22
N ASP A 489 26.19 -2.55 32.25
CA ASP A 489 27.08 -3.52 32.89
C ASP A 489 26.33 -4.67 33.56
N LEU A 490 25.15 -4.40 34.13
CA LEU A 490 24.26 -5.43 34.67
C LEU A 490 23.70 -6.35 33.59
N ALA A 491 23.23 -5.79 32.47
CA ALA A 491 22.66 -6.58 31.37
C ALA A 491 23.70 -7.54 30.78
N VAL A 492 24.92 -7.06 30.59
CA VAL A 492 26.04 -7.86 30.11
C VAL A 492 26.44 -8.93 31.12
N SER A 493 26.60 -8.57 32.40
CA SER A 493 26.96 -9.54 33.44
C SER A 493 25.94 -10.68 33.54
N GLY A 494 24.65 -10.39 33.35
CA GLY A 494 23.60 -11.41 33.29
C GLY A 494 23.72 -12.31 32.05
N LEU A 495 23.93 -11.72 30.86
CA LEU A 495 24.12 -12.46 29.61
C LEU A 495 25.36 -13.36 29.66
N VAL A 496 26.50 -12.82 30.10
CA VAL A 496 27.76 -13.56 30.25
C VAL A 496 27.67 -14.60 31.37
N GLY A 497 26.94 -14.34 32.45
CA GLY A 497 26.72 -15.33 33.51
C GLY A 497 25.92 -16.55 33.03
N VAL A 498 24.97 -16.37 32.13
CA VAL A 498 24.16 -17.45 31.54
C VAL A 498 24.89 -18.17 30.40
N LEU A 499 25.72 -17.46 29.64
CA LEU A 499 26.29 -17.92 28.37
C LEU A 499 27.83 -18.00 28.37
N GLY A 500 28.52 -17.77 29.48
CA GLY A 500 29.97 -17.56 29.55
C GLY A 500 30.86 -18.73 29.11
N GLY A 501 30.28 -19.92 28.90
CA GLY A 501 30.95 -21.07 28.26
C GLY A 501 30.54 -21.32 26.81
N ALA A 502 29.58 -20.56 26.27
CA ALA A 502 29.03 -20.73 24.94
C ALA A 502 29.74 -19.80 23.94
N GLY A 503 30.06 -20.31 22.74
CA GLY A 503 30.74 -19.52 21.72
C GLY A 503 29.93 -18.30 21.25
N PRO A 504 30.56 -17.32 20.58
CA PRO A 504 29.90 -16.06 20.19
C PRO A 504 28.62 -16.24 19.36
N SER A 505 28.56 -17.29 18.52
CA SER A 505 27.36 -17.66 17.76
C SER A 505 26.17 -18.02 18.65
N ALA A 506 26.40 -18.61 19.83
CA ALA A 506 25.34 -18.93 20.79
C ALA A 506 24.77 -17.67 21.45
N ILE A 507 25.61 -16.64 21.67
CA ILE A 507 25.17 -15.34 22.18
C ILE A 507 24.28 -14.65 21.15
N LEU A 508 24.69 -14.65 19.87
CA LEU A 508 23.86 -14.10 18.79
C LEU A 508 22.53 -14.87 18.62
N ALA A 509 22.56 -16.21 18.74
CA ALA A 509 21.35 -17.02 18.70
C ALA A 509 20.41 -16.68 19.86
N CYS A 510 20.93 -16.56 21.08
CA CYS A 510 20.16 -16.15 22.25
C CYS A 510 19.56 -14.75 22.06
N LEU A 511 20.36 -13.80 21.60
CA LEU A 511 19.92 -12.43 21.32
C LEU A 511 18.82 -12.41 20.26
N PHE A 512 18.93 -13.20 19.19
CA PHE A 512 17.89 -13.33 18.17
C PHE A 512 16.60 -13.87 18.78
N VAL A 513 16.68 -14.97 19.54
CA VAL A 513 15.50 -15.61 20.15
C VAL A 513 14.80 -14.66 21.12
N VAL A 514 15.54 -14.01 22.02
CA VAL A 514 14.98 -13.06 22.98
C VAL A 514 14.31 -11.90 22.24
N THR A 515 14.98 -11.35 21.22
CA THR A 515 14.42 -10.25 20.40
C THR A 515 13.15 -10.69 19.67
N ALA A 516 13.15 -11.87 19.04
CA ALA A 516 11.99 -12.40 18.32
C ALA A 516 10.81 -12.71 19.26
N VAL A 517 11.07 -13.23 20.47
CA VAL A 517 10.04 -13.52 21.48
C VAL A 517 9.43 -12.24 22.04
N ILE A 518 10.24 -11.23 22.36
CA ILE A 518 9.72 -9.92 22.79
C ILE A 518 8.87 -9.29 21.68
N GLY A 519 9.34 -9.40 20.43
CA GLY A 519 8.61 -8.94 19.24
C GLY A 519 7.28 -9.64 18.98
N LEU A 520 6.97 -10.76 19.66
CA LEU A 520 5.63 -11.37 19.56
C LEU A 520 4.54 -10.50 20.19
N PHE A 521 4.90 -9.72 21.23
CA PHE A 521 3.98 -8.97 22.08
C PHE A 521 4.09 -7.45 21.90
N ILE A 522 5.23 -6.97 21.39
CA ILE A 522 5.55 -5.55 21.23
C ILE A 522 5.73 -5.26 19.72
N SER A 523 5.59 -4.00 19.32
CA SER A 523 5.92 -3.61 17.95
C SER A 523 7.40 -3.83 17.62
N ASN A 524 7.70 -4.08 16.33
CA ASN A 524 9.06 -4.28 15.85
C ASN A 524 10.00 -3.12 16.23
N THR A 525 9.52 -1.88 16.09
CA THR A 525 10.33 -0.68 16.38
C THR A 525 10.66 -0.57 17.86
N ALA A 526 9.68 -0.77 18.74
CA ALA A 526 9.92 -0.74 20.18
C ALA A 526 10.84 -1.89 20.62
N THR A 527 10.72 -3.07 19.99
CA THR A 527 11.63 -4.19 20.26
C THR A 527 13.08 -3.84 19.89
N ALA A 528 13.32 -3.25 18.72
CA ALA A 528 14.65 -2.81 18.32
C ALA A 528 15.21 -1.71 19.25
N VAL A 529 14.37 -0.75 19.66
CA VAL A 529 14.75 0.28 20.63
C VAL A 529 15.24 -0.31 21.95
N LEU A 530 14.57 -1.35 22.44
CA LEU A 530 14.93 -1.98 23.70
C LEU A 530 16.20 -2.84 23.56
N MET A 531 16.30 -3.60 22.46
CA MET A 531 17.33 -4.62 22.30
C MET A 531 18.64 -4.08 21.71
N ALA A 532 18.62 -3.02 20.90
CA ALA A 532 19.82 -2.51 20.24
C ALA A 532 20.90 -2.01 21.23
N PRO A 533 20.56 -1.19 22.25
CA PRO A 533 21.57 -0.75 23.22
C PRO A 533 22.14 -1.92 24.02
N VAL A 534 21.31 -2.89 24.40
CA VAL A 534 21.72 -4.11 25.11
C VAL A 534 22.70 -4.91 24.26
N ALA A 535 22.39 -5.09 22.98
CA ALA A 535 23.21 -5.85 22.04
C ALA A 535 24.58 -5.21 21.79
N ILE A 536 24.61 -3.92 21.45
CA ILE A 536 25.86 -3.19 21.17
C ILE A 536 26.76 -3.17 22.39
N SER A 537 26.18 -2.93 23.56
CA SER A 537 26.97 -2.88 24.79
C SER A 537 27.52 -4.24 25.20
N THR A 538 26.75 -5.31 24.97
CA THR A 538 27.23 -6.69 25.17
C THR A 538 28.45 -6.98 24.30
N ALA A 539 28.42 -6.55 23.04
CA ALA A 539 29.57 -6.70 22.14
C ALA A 539 30.82 -5.96 22.66
N GLN A 540 30.67 -4.70 23.07
CA GLN A 540 31.77 -3.86 23.55
C GLN A 540 32.46 -4.47 24.78
N GLN A 541 31.68 -4.99 25.74
CA GLN A 541 32.24 -5.62 26.94
C GLN A 541 32.91 -6.97 26.67
N LEU A 542 32.41 -7.70 25.67
CA LEU A 542 33.04 -8.93 25.20
C LEU A 542 34.30 -8.68 24.35
N GLY A 543 34.64 -7.42 24.09
CA GLY A 543 35.73 -7.04 23.18
C GLY A 543 35.47 -7.43 21.73
N MET A 544 34.20 -7.61 21.37
CA MET A 544 33.72 -8.03 20.05
C MET A 544 33.21 -6.83 19.25
N SER A 545 33.12 -6.99 17.93
CA SER A 545 32.53 -5.99 17.05
C SER A 545 31.05 -5.77 17.39
N PRO A 546 30.55 -4.51 17.47
CA PRO A 546 29.13 -4.24 17.74
C PRO A 546 28.24 -4.50 16.52
N TYR A 547 28.81 -4.57 15.31
CA TYR A 547 28.08 -4.73 14.06
C TYR A 547 27.27 -6.04 13.97
N PRO A 548 27.83 -7.24 14.30
CA PRO A 548 27.06 -8.48 14.33
C PRO A 548 25.87 -8.46 15.28
N PHE A 549 26.05 -7.89 16.47
CA PHE A 549 25.04 -7.84 17.51
C PHE A 549 23.90 -6.90 17.11
N ALA A 550 24.25 -5.71 16.62
CA ALA A 550 23.31 -4.74 16.08
C ALA A 550 22.51 -5.33 14.90
N MET A 551 23.18 -5.93 13.91
CA MET A 551 22.53 -6.54 12.75
C MET A 551 21.60 -7.69 13.16
N THR A 552 22.00 -8.49 14.16
CA THR A 552 21.17 -9.59 14.69
C THR A 552 19.86 -9.06 15.29
N VAL A 553 19.91 -7.96 16.07
CA VAL A 553 18.69 -7.32 16.58
C VAL A 553 17.82 -6.78 15.46
N ALA A 554 18.42 -6.12 14.46
CA ALA A 554 17.67 -5.55 13.35
C ALA A 554 16.93 -6.62 12.52
N LEU A 555 17.61 -7.72 12.21
CA LEU A 555 17.03 -8.86 11.48
C LEU A 555 15.97 -9.58 12.33
N ALA A 556 16.23 -9.79 13.63
CA ALA A 556 15.26 -10.42 14.54
C ALA A 556 14.00 -9.58 14.73
N ALA A 557 14.13 -8.26 14.90
CA ALA A 557 13.01 -7.32 14.99
C ALA A 557 12.20 -7.26 13.69
N SER A 558 12.85 -7.50 12.54
CA SER A 558 12.18 -7.58 11.23
C SER A 558 11.55 -8.96 10.96
N ALA A 559 11.93 -10.01 11.71
CA ALA A 559 11.47 -11.39 11.53
C ALA A 559 10.11 -11.69 12.18
N ALA A 560 9.19 -10.73 12.11
CA ALA A 560 7.85 -10.77 12.69
C ALA A 560 6.86 -11.63 11.87
N PHE A 561 7.23 -12.87 11.56
CA PHE A 561 6.40 -13.77 10.73
C PHE A 561 5.36 -14.56 11.54
N MET A 562 5.55 -14.66 12.86
CA MET A 562 4.83 -15.61 13.73
C MET A 562 3.45 -15.14 14.16
N THR A 563 3.20 -13.82 14.19
CA THR A 563 1.94 -13.26 14.71
C THR A 563 1.42 -12.14 13.81
N PRO A 564 0.08 -12.00 13.69
CA PRO A 564 -0.51 -10.88 12.98
C PRO A 564 -0.44 -9.57 13.75
N VAL A 565 -0.37 -9.62 15.08
CA VAL A 565 -0.49 -8.46 15.98
C VAL A 565 0.78 -7.62 16.04
N SER A 566 1.96 -8.24 15.88
CA SER A 566 3.26 -7.58 16.01
C SER A 566 3.60 -6.64 14.85
N SER A 567 3.03 -6.90 13.66
CA SER A 567 3.31 -6.13 12.45
C SER A 567 2.04 -5.67 11.73
N PRO A 568 1.92 -4.36 11.42
CA PRO A 568 0.83 -3.84 10.57
C PRO A 568 0.71 -4.58 9.24
N VAL A 569 1.84 -5.01 8.65
CA VAL A 569 1.88 -5.79 7.40
C VAL A 569 1.05 -7.07 7.51
N ASN A 570 1.19 -7.82 8.60
CA ASN A 570 0.47 -9.06 8.80
C ASN A 570 -1.01 -8.82 9.12
N THR A 571 -1.30 -7.77 9.90
CA THR A 571 -2.67 -7.34 10.19
C THR A 571 -3.46 -7.03 8.92
N LEU A 572 -2.86 -6.29 7.97
CA LEU A 572 -3.50 -5.92 6.70
C LEU A 572 -3.89 -7.14 5.84
N VAL A 573 -3.14 -8.22 5.97
CA VAL A 573 -3.28 -9.43 5.16
C VAL A 573 -4.22 -10.46 5.83
N LEU A 574 -4.41 -10.37 7.16
CA LEU A 574 -5.26 -11.28 7.95
C LEU A 574 -6.69 -11.39 7.39
N GLY A 575 -7.33 -10.25 7.13
CA GLY A 575 -8.71 -10.18 6.63
C GLY A 575 -8.84 -10.68 5.18
N PRO A 576 -8.18 -10.03 4.20
CA PRO A 576 -8.23 -10.44 2.79
C PRO A 576 -7.74 -11.86 2.52
N GLY A 577 -6.78 -12.35 3.31
CA GLY A 577 -6.26 -13.72 3.23
C GLY A 577 -7.09 -14.76 3.99
N GLN A 578 -8.09 -14.32 4.78
CA GLN A 578 -8.94 -15.16 5.64
C GLN A 578 -8.13 -16.07 6.58
N TYR A 579 -7.00 -15.59 7.09
CA TYR A 579 -6.12 -16.39 7.95
C TYR A 579 -6.58 -16.37 9.41
N ARG A 580 -6.26 -17.46 10.11
CA ARG A 580 -6.33 -17.55 11.58
C ARG A 580 -4.95 -17.27 12.16
N PHE A 581 -4.93 -16.91 13.45
CA PHE A 581 -3.67 -16.75 14.19
C PHE A 581 -2.78 -18.00 14.11
N ALA A 582 -3.38 -19.20 14.16
CA ALA A 582 -2.66 -20.47 14.05
C ALA A 582 -1.94 -20.64 12.71
N ASP A 583 -2.44 -20.05 11.61
CA ASP A 583 -1.79 -20.15 10.29
C ASP A 583 -0.48 -19.36 10.28
N PHE A 584 -0.44 -18.18 10.92
CA PHE A 584 0.78 -17.40 11.10
C PHE A 584 1.80 -18.12 11.97
N VAL A 585 1.38 -18.76 13.06
CA VAL A 585 2.32 -19.52 13.90
C VAL A 585 2.89 -20.71 13.13
N LYS A 586 2.01 -21.47 12.44
CA LYS A 586 2.39 -22.69 11.71
C LYS A 586 3.38 -22.40 10.57
N VAL A 587 3.20 -21.30 9.85
CA VAL A 587 4.08 -20.94 8.72
C VAL A 587 5.22 -20.03 9.15
N GLY A 588 4.99 -19.13 10.09
CA GLY A 588 5.93 -18.14 10.56
C GLY A 588 7.03 -18.69 11.46
N VAL A 589 6.73 -19.58 12.42
CA VAL A 589 7.75 -20.10 13.35
C VAL A 589 8.88 -20.84 12.62
N PRO A 590 8.61 -21.79 11.69
CA PRO A 590 9.67 -22.45 10.94
C PRO A 590 10.50 -21.47 10.09
N PHE A 591 9.86 -20.44 9.55
CA PHE A 591 10.56 -19.44 8.74
C PHE A 591 11.41 -18.49 9.58
N THR A 592 10.93 -18.04 10.75
CA THR A 592 11.73 -17.27 11.70
C THR A 592 12.96 -18.06 12.14
N PHE A 593 12.85 -19.37 12.31
CA PHE A 593 14.01 -20.23 12.58
C PHE A 593 15.00 -20.27 11.40
N LEU A 594 14.52 -20.32 10.16
CA LEU A 594 15.40 -20.19 8.98
C LEU A 594 16.13 -18.84 8.97
N VAL A 595 15.44 -17.74 9.29
CA VAL A 595 16.06 -16.41 9.41
C VAL A 595 17.08 -16.37 10.54
N MET A 596 16.82 -17.04 11.67
CA MET A 596 17.78 -17.18 12.76
C MET A 596 19.05 -17.88 12.30
N LEU A 597 18.94 -18.99 11.56
CA LEU A 597 20.11 -19.70 11.03
C LEU A 597 20.91 -18.79 10.09
N VAL A 598 20.26 -18.11 9.15
CA VAL A 598 20.93 -17.14 8.27
C VAL A 598 21.64 -16.07 9.10
N THR A 599 20.98 -15.53 10.11
CA THR A 599 21.54 -14.49 10.98
C THR A 599 22.78 -15.01 11.73
N VAL A 600 22.65 -16.12 12.45
CA VAL A 600 23.71 -16.67 13.32
C VAL A 600 24.94 -17.13 12.53
N PHE A 601 24.78 -17.61 11.29
CA PHE A 601 25.91 -18.06 10.47
C PHE A 601 26.48 -16.99 9.56
N MET A 602 25.62 -16.21 8.89
CA MET A 602 26.06 -15.27 7.86
C MET A 602 26.53 -13.94 8.45
N VAL A 603 25.92 -13.46 9.54
CA VAL A 603 26.28 -12.16 10.13
C VAL A 603 27.71 -12.17 10.70
N PRO A 604 28.12 -13.15 11.51
CA PRO A 604 29.52 -13.28 11.95
C PRO A 604 30.51 -13.40 10.79
N TRP A 605 30.12 -14.11 9.73
CA TRP A 605 30.98 -14.30 8.57
C TRP A 605 31.20 -13.00 7.78
N PHE A 606 30.20 -12.12 7.72
CA PHE A 606 30.28 -10.87 6.98
C PHE A 606 30.98 -9.75 7.76
N PHE A 607 30.71 -9.61 9.06
CA PHE A 607 31.22 -8.51 9.88
C PHE A 607 32.44 -8.87 10.74
N GLY A 608 32.77 -10.16 10.87
CA GLY A 608 33.71 -10.64 11.90
C GLY A 608 33.09 -10.58 13.30
N LEU A 609 33.57 -11.41 14.22
CA LEU A 609 33.17 -11.38 15.64
C LEU A 609 34.10 -10.48 16.44
#